data_AF-A0A8B7E4V3-F1
#
_entry.id   AF-A0A8B7E4V3-F1
#
_cell.length_a   1.000
_cell.length_b   1.000
_cell.length_c   1.000
_cell.angle_alpha   90.00
_cell.angle_beta   90.00
_cell.angle_gamma   90.00
#
_symmetry.space_group_name_H-M   'P 1'
#
loop_
_entity.id
_entity.type
_entity.pdbx_description
1 polymer ?
#
loop_
_entity_poly.entity_id
_entity_poly.type
_entity_poly.pdbx_seq_one_letter_code
_entity_poly.pdbx_strand_id
1 'polypeptide(L)'
;MKTSRFFIVLSTSTLLSILSMYLYQHNVLRDKVRTFQSNNNTFQKYNANATVRSCVCQTIDCVLQGEWIPRSNISINEVMEVERIHKLYSPKKDFPYEENLRQDEYCGPFYEVNSFASQCKKNSSKPCCNEQLQKCGGDETYCNCDGCTNYNISLKHASLHNWIEHFCPIENFNSKDTCDFLNNRFSSILFVGDSLIRQFFGGLLMHLTDDKILGTLVSTLDQSIFSECKGELQFLEKEISSLKRI
;
A
#
# COMPACT_ATOMS: atom_id res chain seq x y z
N MET A 1 32.64 38.94 -22.23
CA MET A 1 32.95 37.72 -21.45
C MET A 1 32.77 36.51 -22.37
N LYS A 2 33.83 35.72 -22.59
CA LYS A 2 33.78 34.49 -23.41
C LYS A 2 33.27 33.34 -22.55
N THR A 3 32.21 32.66 -22.99
CA THR A 3 31.73 31.41 -22.39
C THR A 3 32.50 30.24 -22.98
N SER A 4 33.40 29.65 -22.20
CA SER A 4 34.04 28.37 -22.53
C SER A 4 33.08 27.23 -22.18
N ARG A 5 32.77 26.38 -23.16
CA ARG A 5 32.12 25.09 -22.92
C ARG A 5 33.21 24.04 -22.74
N PHE A 6 33.25 23.40 -21.58
CA PHE A 6 34.11 22.24 -21.31
C PHE A 6 33.39 20.97 -21.78
N PHE A 7 34.00 20.24 -22.71
CA PHE A 7 33.63 18.86 -23.01
C PHE A 7 34.55 17.95 -22.18
N ILE A 8 33.99 17.28 -21.18
CA ILE A 8 34.71 16.24 -20.45
C ILE A 8 34.56 14.95 -21.24
N VAL A 9 35.60 14.58 -21.97
CA VAL A 9 35.71 13.25 -22.58
C VAL A 9 36.24 12.30 -21.51
N LEU A 10 35.32 11.61 -20.82
CA LEU A 10 35.69 10.55 -19.88
C LEU A 10 36.12 9.33 -20.70
N SER A 11 37.40 8.96 -20.60
CA SER A 11 37.91 7.74 -21.22
C SER A 11 37.18 6.51 -20.65
N THR A 12 37.03 5.45 -21.44
CA THR A 12 36.39 4.20 -21.02
C THR A 12 37.00 3.63 -19.72
N SER A 13 38.29 3.88 -19.48
CA SER A 13 38.98 3.56 -18.23
C SER A 13 38.41 4.30 -17.01
N THR A 14 38.04 5.58 -17.14
CA THR A 14 37.42 6.34 -16.04
C THR A 14 36.00 5.87 -15.74
N LEU A 15 35.23 5.51 -16.77
CA LEU A 15 33.88 4.93 -16.59
C LEU A 15 33.93 3.56 -15.90
N LEU A 16 34.90 2.70 -16.26
CA LEU A 16 35.13 1.43 -15.59
C LEU A 16 35.59 1.60 -14.14
N SER A 17 36.41 2.61 -13.84
CA SER A 17 36.81 2.94 -12.46
C SER A 17 35.63 3.44 -11.63
N ILE A 18 34.76 4.26 -12.19
CA ILE A 18 33.54 4.73 -11.50
C ILE A 18 32.56 3.57 -11.30
N LEU A 19 32.36 2.72 -12.31
CA LEU A 19 31.50 1.55 -12.21
C LEU A 19 32.03 0.53 -11.19
N SER A 20 33.33 0.29 -11.15
CA SER A 20 33.94 -0.60 -10.15
C SER A 20 33.85 -0.02 -8.74
N MET A 21 34.03 1.29 -8.54
CA MET A 21 33.76 1.95 -7.26
C MET A 21 32.29 1.84 -6.85
N TYR A 22 31.36 2.03 -7.78
CA TYR A 22 29.93 1.91 -7.53
C TYR A 22 29.55 0.47 -7.15
N LEU A 23 30.02 -0.53 -7.91
CA LEU A 23 29.78 -1.94 -7.62
C LEU A 23 30.44 -2.37 -6.30
N TYR A 24 31.63 -1.84 -5.98
CA TYR A 24 32.29 -2.09 -4.70
C TYR A 24 31.50 -1.50 -3.53
N GLN A 25 31.05 -0.23 -3.63
CA GLN A 25 30.18 0.36 -2.61
C GLN A 25 28.86 -0.41 -2.47
N HIS A 26 28.26 -0.84 -3.58
CA HIS A 26 27.00 -1.57 -3.55
C HIS A 26 27.15 -2.97 -2.93
N ASN A 27 28.29 -3.64 -3.13
CA ASN A 27 28.59 -4.92 -2.49
C ASN A 27 28.92 -4.75 -1.00
N VAL A 28 29.69 -3.72 -0.63
CA VAL A 28 29.98 -3.40 0.78
C VAL A 28 28.71 -3.03 1.55
N LEU A 29 27.77 -2.31 0.94
CA LEU A 29 26.45 -2.02 1.53
C LEU A 29 25.60 -3.29 1.66
N ARG A 30 25.63 -4.18 0.66
CA ARG A 30 24.93 -5.47 0.72
C ARG A 30 25.47 -6.37 1.83
N ASP A 31 26.79 -6.39 2.05
CA ASP A 31 27.41 -7.17 3.12
C ASP A 31 27.18 -6.56 4.51
N LYS A 32 27.09 -5.23 4.62
CA LYS A 32 26.65 -4.55 5.85
C LYS A 32 25.19 -4.83 6.20
N VAL A 33 24.29 -4.87 5.22
CA VAL A 33 22.88 -5.25 5.44
C VAL A 33 22.76 -6.71 5.92
N ARG A 34 23.59 -7.62 5.39
CA ARG A 34 23.64 -9.02 5.84
C ARG A 34 24.26 -9.19 7.23
N THR A 35 25.29 -8.41 7.59
CA THR A 35 25.91 -8.50 8.92
C THR A 35 25.09 -7.81 10.01
N PHE A 36 24.22 -6.85 9.68
CA PHE A 36 23.30 -6.25 10.65
C PHE A 36 22.19 -7.22 11.10
N GLN A 37 21.93 -8.30 10.34
CA GLN A 37 20.99 -9.35 10.72
C GLN A 37 21.59 -10.44 11.64
N SER A 38 22.92 -10.51 11.82
CA SER A 38 23.54 -11.57 12.64
C SER A 38 24.07 -11.12 14.01
N ASN A 39 24.05 -9.82 14.33
CA ASN A 39 24.55 -9.31 15.61
C ASN A 39 23.57 -8.30 16.21
N ASN A 40 22.52 -8.78 16.88
CA ASN A 40 21.77 -7.98 17.85
C ASN A 40 21.33 -8.84 19.05
N ASN A 41 22.32 -9.48 19.70
CA ASN A 41 22.22 -9.87 21.10
C ASN A 41 22.54 -8.65 22.00
N THR A 42 21.69 -7.61 21.96
CA THR A 42 21.62 -6.57 23.00
C THR A 42 20.34 -5.75 22.83
N PHE A 43 19.17 -6.39 22.86
CA PHE A 43 17.97 -5.70 23.30
C PHE A 43 18.00 -5.66 24.83
N GLN A 44 18.33 -4.49 25.38
CA GLN A 44 18.27 -4.24 26.81
C GLN A 44 16.88 -4.58 27.33
N LYS A 45 16.86 -5.45 28.35
CA LYS A 45 15.71 -5.80 29.18
C LYS A 45 14.98 -4.54 29.64
N TYR A 46 13.81 -4.28 29.07
CA TYR A 46 12.75 -3.58 29.77
C TYR A 46 11.96 -4.60 30.59
N ASN A 47 11.65 -4.23 31.83
CA ASN A 47 11.12 -5.10 32.89
C ASN A 47 9.92 -5.95 32.45
N ALA A 48 10.15 -7.26 32.36
CA ALA A 48 9.12 -8.26 32.12
C ALA A 48 8.43 -8.63 33.44
N ASN A 49 7.30 -7.98 33.72
CA ASN A 49 6.20 -8.56 34.49
C ASN A 49 4.93 -8.60 33.63
N ALA A 50 5.09 -8.90 32.34
CA ALA A 50 4.02 -9.32 31.46
C ALA A 50 4.47 -10.62 30.82
N THR A 51 3.65 -11.66 30.88
CA THR A 51 3.81 -12.89 30.11
C THR A 51 3.67 -12.56 28.62
N VAL A 52 4.74 -12.03 28.03
CA VAL A 52 4.83 -11.75 26.60
C VAL A 52 4.90 -13.10 25.89
N ARG A 53 3.82 -13.50 25.20
CA ARG A 53 3.92 -14.52 24.16
C ARG A 53 5.01 -14.05 23.19
N SER A 54 6.13 -14.75 23.17
CA SER A 54 7.23 -14.47 22.25
C SER A 54 6.70 -14.55 20.83
N CYS A 55 6.61 -13.42 20.15
CA CYS A 55 6.33 -13.35 18.74
C CYS A 55 7.53 -13.91 17.97
N VAL A 56 7.36 -15.08 17.35
CA VAL A 56 8.44 -15.82 16.66
C VAL A 56 8.53 -15.47 15.16
N CYS A 57 7.87 -14.41 14.72
CA CYS A 57 7.92 -13.98 13.32
C CYS A 57 8.65 -12.64 13.17
N GLN A 58 9.40 -12.48 12.08
CA GLN A 58 10.07 -11.23 11.74
C GLN A 58 9.07 -10.23 11.14
N THR A 59 8.80 -9.17 11.91
CA THR A 59 8.13 -7.90 11.53
C THR A 59 7.10 -7.94 10.39
N ILE A 60 7.53 -7.89 9.12
CA ILE A 60 6.63 -7.78 7.95
C ILE A 60 5.81 -9.04 7.72
N ASP A 61 6.38 -10.24 7.95
CA ASP A 61 5.69 -11.49 7.63
C ASP A 61 4.43 -11.67 8.47
N CYS A 62 4.42 -11.15 9.71
CA CYS A 62 3.23 -11.15 10.57
C CYS A 62 2.17 -10.18 10.08
N VAL A 63 2.60 -9.00 9.61
CA VAL A 63 1.67 -8.00 9.06
C VAL A 63 1.01 -8.53 7.79
N LEU A 64 1.63 -9.46 7.07
CA LEU A 64 1.04 -10.09 5.88
C LEU A 64 0.08 -11.24 6.20
N GLN A 65 0.10 -11.78 7.42
CA GLN A 65 -0.70 -12.94 7.83
C GLN A 65 -2.03 -12.59 8.52
N GLY A 66 -2.37 -11.31 8.64
CA GLY A 66 -3.66 -10.88 9.16
C GLY A 66 -4.79 -10.99 8.13
N GLU A 67 -5.97 -10.51 8.53
CA GLU A 67 -7.15 -10.48 7.69
C GLU A 67 -7.92 -9.15 7.82
N TRP A 68 -8.55 -8.74 6.73
CA TRP A 68 -9.49 -7.63 6.72
C TRP A 68 -10.87 -8.10 7.19
N ILE A 69 -11.34 -7.59 8.32
CA ILE A 69 -12.68 -7.88 8.88
C ILE A 69 -13.54 -6.62 8.78
N PRO A 70 -14.82 -6.71 8.35
CA PRO A 70 -15.70 -5.56 8.29
C PRO A 70 -15.78 -4.82 9.63
N ARG A 71 -15.75 -3.48 9.60
CA ARG A 71 -15.99 -2.68 10.81
C ARG A 71 -17.36 -2.99 11.40
N SER A 72 -17.45 -3.00 12.73
CA SER A 72 -18.76 -3.02 13.40
C SER A 72 -19.52 -1.73 13.12
N ASN A 73 -20.84 -1.81 12.93
CA ASN A 73 -21.75 -0.66 12.76
C ASN A 73 -21.59 0.14 11.45
N ILE A 74 -21.24 -0.50 10.33
CA ILE A 74 -21.25 0.15 9.02
C ILE A 74 -22.69 0.43 8.59
N SER A 75 -22.97 1.67 8.20
CA SER A 75 -24.29 2.02 7.65
C SER A 75 -24.39 1.67 6.16
N ILE A 76 -25.59 1.32 5.68
CA ILE A 76 -25.80 1.07 4.25
C ILE A 76 -25.41 2.28 3.38
N ASN A 77 -25.66 3.50 3.88
CA ASN A 77 -25.31 4.74 3.19
C ASN A 77 -23.79 4.90 3.03
N GLU A 78 -23.03 4.48 4.03
CA GLU A 78 -21.56 4.51 3.99
C GLU A 78 -21.02 3.50 2.96
N VAL A 79 -21.58 2.29 2.91
CA VAL A 79 -21.23 1.30 1.87
C VAL A 79 -21.51 1.87 0.48
N MET A 80 -22.72 2.40 0.26
CA MET A 80 -23.10 2.97 -1.04
C MET A 80 -22.21 4.15 -1.43
N GLU A 81 -21.82 4.99 -0.48
CA GLU A 81 -20.96 6.14 -0.75
C GLU A 81 -19.54 5.70 -1.14
N VAL A 82 -18.96 4.71 -0.46
CA VAL A 82 -17.66 4.14 -0.80
C VAL A 82 -17.71 3.48 -2.19
N GLU A 83 -18.75 2.70 -2.50
CA GLU A 83 -18.93 2.12 -3.84
C GLU A 83 -19.09 3.20 -4.92
N ARG A 84 -19.83 4.27 -4.62
CA ARG A 84 -20.02 5.41 -5.53
C ARG A 84 -18.70 6.14 -5.79
N ILE A 85 -17.93 6.44 -4.74
CA ILE A 85 -16.60 7.07 -4.84
C ILE A 85 -15.67 6.20 -5.67
N HIS A 86 -15.60 4.89 -5.37
CA HIS A 86 -14.77 3.98 -6.12
C HIS A 86 -15.19 3.93 -7.60
N LYS A 87 -16.48 3.88 -7.91
CA LYS A 87 -16.97 3.95 -9.30
C LYS A 87 -16.61 5.26 -10.01
N LEU A 88 -16.61 6.38 -9.28
CA LEU A 88 -16.35 7.72 -9.85
C LEU A 88 -14.86 7.99 -10.08
N TYR A 89 -14.01 7.51 -9.17
CA TYR A 89 -12.59 7.83 -9.11
C TYR A 89 -11.67 6.64 -9.36
N SER A 90 -12.21 5.44 -9.59
CA SER A 90 -11.42 4.35 -10.14
C SER A 90 -10.77 4.89 -11.43
N PRO A 91 -9.44 4.92 -11.48
CA PRO A 91 -8.71 5.59 -12.53
C PRO A 91 -9.20 5.03 -13.86
N LYS A 92 -9.58 5.92 -14.76
CA LYS A 92 -10.09 5.63 -16.10
C LYS A 92 -9.39 4.42 -16.76
N LYS A 93 -10.22 3.57 -17.37
CA LYS A 93 -10.01 2.74 -18.58
C LYS A 93 -9.23 1.42 -18.51
N ASP A 94 -8.25 1.24 -17.64
CA ASP A 94 -7.41 0.04 -17.75
C ASP A 94 -7.67 -1.05 -16.70
N PHE A 95 -8.38 -0.79 -15.60
CA PHE A 95 -8.78 -1.89 -14.69
C PHE A 95 -10.30 -2.04 -14.61
N PRO A 96 -10.93 -2.52 -15.69
CA PRO A 96 -12.35 -2.65 -15.73
C PRO A 96 -12.75 -3.96 -15.04
N TYR A 97 -13.14 -3.85 -13.78
CA TYR A 97 -13.75 -4.97 -13.07
C TYR A 97 -14.94 -5.58 -13.84
N GLU A 98 -15.69 -4.76 -14.61
CA GLU A 98 -16.77 -5.24 -15.48
C GLU A 98 -16.33 -5.58 -16.92
N GLU A 99 -15.16 -5.14 -17.40
CA GLU A 99 -14.69 -5.43 -18.77
C GLU A 99 -13.62 -6.53 -18.80
N ASN A 100 -13.12 -7.02 -17.66
CA ASN A 100 -12.28 -8.22 -17.57
C ASN A 100 -13.10 -9.50 -17.38
N LEU A 101 -14.40 -9.45 -17.70
CA LEU A 101 -15.31 -10.58 -17.64
C LEU A 101 -15.27 -11.35 -18.95
N ARG A 102 -14.95 -12.64 -18.88
CA ARG A 102 -15.09 -13.52 -20.04
C ARG A 102 -16.47 -14.16 -20.08
N GLN A 103 -16.98 -14.34 -21.30
CA GLN A 103 -18.27 -15.00 -21.52
C GLN A 103 -18.19 -16.52 -21.31
N ASP A 104 -17.00 -17.11 -21.43
CA ASP A 104 -16.75 -18.53 -21.23
C ASP A 104 -16.48 -18.92 -19.76
N GLU A 105 -16.61 -17.94 -18.85
CA GLU A 105 -16.46 -18.10 -17.39
C GLU A 105 -15.06 -18.54 -16.93
N TYR A 106 -14.04 -18.42 -17.79
CA TYR A 106 -12.65 -18.60 -17.35
C TYR A 106 -12.15 -17.35 -16.62
N CYS A 107 -11.37 -17.57 -15.56
CA CYS A 107 -10.84 -16.54 -14.67
C CYS A 107 -9.36 -16.79 -14.38
N GLY A 108 -8.62 -15.75 -13.97
CA GLY A 108 -7.24 -15.86 -13.52
C GLY A 108 -6.21 -15.37 -14.54
N PRO A 109 -4.92 -15.41 -14.18
CA PRO A 109 -3.84 -14.78 -14.93
C PRO A 109 -3.56 -15.42 -16.30
N PHE A 110 -4.00 -16.67 -16.53
CA PHE A 110 -3.80 -17.33 -17.83
C PHE A 110 -4.87 -16.96 -18.88
N TYR A 111 -5.94 -16.31 -18.45
CA TYR A 111 -7.06 -15.94 -19.30
C TYR A 111 -7.21 -14.43 -19.32
N GLU A 112 -6.33 -13.74 -20.02
CA GLU A 112 -6.35 -12.29 -20.00
C GLU A 112 -7.51 -11.70 -20.81
N VAL A 113 -8.03 -10.57 -20.33
CA VAL A 113 -8.91 -9.64 -21.06
C VAL A 113 -8.29 -8.26 -20.92
N ASN A 114 -8.11 -7.55 -22.04
CA ASN A 114 -7.46 -6.24 -22.07
C ASN A 114 -6.06 -6.18 -21.40
N SER A 115 -5.30 -7.28 -21.43
CA SER A 115 -3.97 -7.42 -20.76
C SER A 115 -4.03 -7.55 -19.23
N PHE A 116 -5.20 -7.87 -18.68
CA PHE A 116 -5.41 -8.12 -17.26
C PHE A 116 -6.00 -9.51 -17.04
N ALA A 117 -5.67 -10.13 -15.91
CA ALA A 117 -6.27 -11.40 -15.50
C ALA A 117 -7.81 -11.32 -15.53
N SER A 118 -8.49 -12.30 -16.13
CA SER A 118 -9.95 -12.29 -16.17
C SER A 118 -10.56 -12.51 -14.80
N GLN A 119 -11.71 -11.88 -14.58
CA GLN A 119 -12.42 -11.83 -13.32
C GLN A 119 -13.80 -12.48 -13.44
N CYS A 120 -14.41 -12.78 -12.29
CA CYS A 120 -15.78 -13.28 -12.23
C CYS A 120 -16.77 -12.17 -11.93
N LYS A 121 -17.98 -12.32 -12.48
CA LYS A 121 -19.02 -11.30 -12.39
C LYS A 121 -19.54 -11.18 -10.95
N LYS A 122 -19.43 -9.99 -10.34
CA LYS A 122 -20.08 -9.66 -9.06
C LYS A 122 -21.57 -9.87 -9.12
N ASN A 123 -22.17 -10.13 -7.96
CA ASN A 123 -23.61 -10.22 -7.77
C ASN A 123 -24.28 -11.19 -8.77
N SER A 124 -23.53 -12.23 -9.17
CA SER A 124 -24.00 -13.29 -10.05
C SER A 124 -24.06 -14.62 -9.31
N SER A 125 -24.59 -15.65 -9.96
CA SER A 125 -24.55 -17.03 -9.44
C SER A 125 -23.15 -17.65 -9.45
N LYS A 126 -22.17 -17.00 -10.10
CA LYS A 126 -20.78 -17.47 -10.20
C LYS A 126 -19.78 -16.35 -9.90
N PRO A 127 -19.78 -15.80 -8.68
CA PRO A 127 -19.00 -14.63 -8.33
C PRO A 127 -17.55 -14.96 -7.93
N CYS A 128 -17.16 -16.23 -7.80
CA CYS A 128 -15.86 -16.62 -7.28
C CYS A 128 -14.99 -17.22 -8.38
N CYS A 129 -13.72 -16.85 -8.42
CA CYS A 129 -12.71 -17.47 -9.25
C CYS A 129 -11.91 -18.48 -8.44
N ASN A 130 -11.87 -19.73 -8.89
CA ASN A 130 -10.87 -20.68 -8.43
C ASN A 130 -9.63 -20.56 -9.31
N GLU A 131 -8.51 -20.05 -8.78
CA GLU A 131 -7.28 -19.87 -9.56
C GLU A 131 -6.62 -21.20 -9.95
N GLN A 132 -6.92 -22.31 -9.28
CA GLN A 132 -6.39 -23.62 -9.70
C GLN A 132 -7.17 -24.17 -10.89
N LEU A 133 -8.50 -24.03 -10.88
CA LEU A 133 -9.38 -24.45 -11.96
C LEU A 133 -9.48 -23.41 -13.08
N GLN A 134 -8.99 -22.19 -12.83
CA GLN A 134 -9.09 -21.01 -13.70
C GLN A 134 -10.52 -20.75 -14.18
N LYS A 135 -11.50 -20.93 -13.28
CA LYS A 135 -12.92 -20.88 -13.65
C LYS A 135 -13.80 -20.24 -12.59
N CYS A 136 -14.85 -19.57 -13.06
CA CYS A 136 -15.86 -18.94 -12.24
C CYS A 136 -16.91 -19.95 -11.75
N GLY A 137 -17.27 -19.85 -10.48
CA GLY A 137 -18.35 -20.62 -9.86
C GLY A 137 -18.87 -19.94 -8.60
N GLY A 138 -19.85 -20.58 -7.95
CA GLY A 138 -20.53 -20.02 -6.78
C GLY A 138 -20.71 -20.99 -5.62
N ASP A 139 -20.21 -22.22 -5.74
CA ASP A 139 -20.19 -23.19 -4.65
C ASP A 139 -18.86 -23.15 -3.87
N GLU A 140 -18.77 -23.94 -2.80
CA GLU A 140 -17.59 -23.98 -1.92
C GLU A 140 -16.30 -24.30 -2.66
N THR A 141 -16.35 -25.09 -3.74
CA THR A 141 -15.18 -25.43 -4.57
C THR A 141 -14.57 -24.18 -5.21
N TYR A 142 -15.39 -23.17 -5.50
CA TYR A 142 -14.97 -21.95 -6.18
C TYR A 142 -14.75 -20.77 -5.24
N CYS A 143 -15.38 -20.79 -4.07
CA CYS A 143 -15.36 -19.67 -3.13
C CYS A 143 -14.52 -19.93 -1.87
N ASN A 144 -14.38 -21.19 -1.44
CA ASN A 144 -13.74 -21.60 -0.18
C ASN A 144 -12.54 -22.51 -0.43
N CYS A 145 -11.60 -22.06 -1.27
CA CYS A 145 -10.35 -22.78 -1.54
C CYS A 145 -9.13 -21.88 -1.35
N ASP A 146 -7.96 -22.51 -1.16
CA ASP A 146 -6.68 -21.81 -1.17
C ASP A 146 -6.39 -21.28 -2.59
N GLY A 147 -6.32 -19.95 -2.73
CA GLY A 147 -6.22 -19.27 -4.03
C GLY A 147 -7.57 -19.06 -4.73
N CYS A 148 -8.69 -19.12 -4.00
CA CYS A 148 -9.98 -18.66 -4.52
C CYS A 148 -10.18 -17.16 -4.26
N THR A 149 -10.60 -16.43 -5.29
CA THR A 149 -10.98 -15.01 -5.18
C THR A 149 -12.50 -14.87 -5.28
N ASN A 150 -13.17 -14.54 -4.18
CA ASN A 150 -14.61 -14.29 -4.16
C ASN A 150 -14.93 -12.83 -4.47
N TYR A 151 -15.29 -12.50 -5.70
CA TYR A 151 -15.48 -11.12 -6.12
C TYR A 151 -16.71 -10.41 -5.51
N ASN A 152 -17.64 -11.14 -4.86
CA ASN A 152 -18.71 -10.51 -4.05
C ASN A 152 -18.17 -9.84 -2.78
N ILE A 153 -17.11 -10.40 -2.21
CA ILE A 153 -16.55 -10.01 -0.90
C ILE A 153 -15.15 -9.40 -1.05
N SER A 154 -14.44 -9.72 -2.13
CA SER A 154 -13.01 -9.42 -2.32
C SER A 154 -12.72 -7.97 -2.74
N LEU A 155 -13.74 -7.15 -2.97
CA LEU A 155 -13.59 -5.70 -2.92
C LEU A 155 -13.70 -5.25 -1.45
N LYS A 156 -12.77 -5.70 -0.62
CA LYS A 156 -12.65 -5.22 0.76
C LYS A 156 -12.10 -3.80 0.67
N HIS A 157 -13.00 -2.82 0.58
CA HIS A 157 -12.60 -1.43 0.73
C HIS A 157 -11.96 -1.28 2.11
N ALA A 158 -10.68 -0.88 2.15
CA ALA A 158 -9.94 -0.71 3.41
C ALA A 158 -10.67 0.28 4.34
N SER A 159 -11.40 1.23 3.78
CA SER A 159 -12.28 2.14 4.51
C SER A 159 -13.41 1.44 5.28
N LEU A 160 -13.90 0.30 4.81
CA LEU A 160 -14.99 -0.46 5.42
C LEU A 160 -14.51 -1.61 6.30
N HIS A 161 -13.19 -1.83 6.40
CA HIS A 161 -12.62 -2.99 7.09
C HIS A 161 -11.53 -2.56 8.09
N ASN A 162 -11.37 -3.34 9.15
CA ASN A 162 -10.21 -3.29 10.03
C ASN A 162 -9.27 -4.43 9.64
N TRP A 163 -7.97 -4.15 9.63
CA TRP A 163 -6.97 -5.20 9.59
C TRP A 163 -6.83 -5.82 10.98
N ILE A 164 -6.93 -7.14 11.08
CA ILE A 164 -6.73 -7.88 12.33
C ILE A 164 -5.59 -8.87 12.13
N GLU A 165 -4.59 -8.78 13.00
CA GLU A 165 -3.49 -9.73 13.09
C GLU A 165 -3.92 -11.09 13.65
N HIS A 166 -3.32 -12.18 13.16
CA HIS A 166 -3.55 -13.52 13.70
C HIS A 166 -2.52 -13.95 14.75
N PHE A 167 -1.27 -13.49 14.60
CA PHE A 167 -0.14 -14.04 15.36
C PHE A 167 0.48 -13.06 16.34
N CYS A 168 0.64 -11.80 15.93
CA CYS A 168 1.38 -10.81 16.71
C CYS A 168 0.58 -9.53 16.85
N PRO A 169 0.18 -9.17 18.09
CA PRO A 169 -0.55 -7.94 18.33
C PRO A 169 0.28 -6.76 17.86
N ILE A 170 -0.28 -5.96 16.96
CA ILE A 170 0.34 -4.71 16.53
C ILE A 170 -0.08 -3.67 17.54
N GLU A 171 0.89 -3.01 18.17
CA GLU A 171 0.60 -1.90 19.06
C GLU A 171 -0.03 -0.75 18.26
N ASN A 172 -1.24 -0.37 18.64
CA ASN A 172 -1.94 0.75 18.04
C ASN A 172 -1.45 2.05 18.68
N PHE A 173 -0.60 2.78 17.97
CA PHE A 173 -0.16 4.11 18.39
C PHE A 173 -1.23 5.14 18.03
N ASN A 174 -1.64 5.98 18.98
CA ASN A 174 -2.41 7.19 18.66
C ASN A 174 -1.48 8.30 18.14
N SER A 175 -2.05 9.44 17.73
CA SER A 175 -1.31 10.61 17.23
C SER A 175 -0.18 11.04 18.18
N LYS A 176 -0.48 11.20 19.47
CA LYS A 176 0.46 11.67 20.49
C LYS A 176 1.61 10.69 20.68
N ASP A 177 1.29 9.41 20.88
CA ASP A 177 2.29 8.37 21.10
C ASP A 177 3.19 8.21 19.87
N THR A 178 2.62 8.40 18.66
CA THR A 178 3.39 8.39 17.41
C THR A 178 4.33 9.59 17.33
N CYS A 179 3.84 10.80 17.64
CA CYS A 179 4.67 12.01 17.69
C CYS A 179 5.83 11.85 18.66
N ASP A 180 5.56 11.38 19.88
CA ASP A 180 6.57 11.15 20.91
C ASP A 180 7.59 10.09 20.46
N PHE A 181 7.13 8.99 19.87
CA PHE A 181 8.00 7.95 19.32
C PHE A 181 8.94 8.49 18.24
N LEU A 182 8.41 9.25 17.27
CA LEU A 182 9.19 9.77 16.15
C LEU A 182 10.20 10.82 16.62
N ASN A 183 9.77 11.78 17.44
CA ASN A 183 10.62 12.85 17.97
C ASN A 183 11.78 12.30 18.82
N ASN A 184 11.55 11.22 19.56
CA ASN A 184 12.57 10.62 20.41
C ASN A 184 13.57 9.76 19.65
N ARG A 185 13.28 9.34 18.40
CA ARG A 185 14.13 8.41 17.63
C ARG A 185 14.78 9.03 16.41
N PHE A 186 14.15 10.02 15.79
CA PHE A 186 14.59 10.57 14.51
C PHE A 186 14.68 12.08 14.59
N SER A 187 15.81 12.65 14.16
CA SER A 187 15.96 14.10 14.01
C SER A 187 15.26 14.62 12.75
N SER A 188 15.19 13.79 11.71
CA SER A 188 14.52 14.08 10.45
C SER A 188 14.18 12.77 9.73
N ILE A 189 13.10 12.79 8.94
CA ILE A 189 12.66 11.67 8.10
C ILE A 189 12.49 12.20 6.68
N LEU A 190 13.07 11.51 5.71
CA LEU A 190 12.99 11.85 4.29
C LEU A 190 12.25 10.73 3.55
N PHE A 191 11.13 11.06 2.91
CA PHE A 191 10.35 10.16 2.08
C PHE A 191 10.73 10.37 0.60
N VAL A 192 11.27 9.33 -0.04
CA VAL A 192 11.64 9.34 -1.46
C VAL A 192 11.02 8.14 -2.14
N GLY A 193 10.19 8.38 -3.15
CA GLY A 193 9.58 7.32 -3.94
C GLY A 193 8.54 7.86 -4.90
N ASP A 194 7.67 6.96 -5.36
CA ASP A 194 6.60 7.22 -6.31
C ASP A 194 5.29 7.59 -5.59
N SER A 195 4.16 7.40 -6.30
CA SER A 195 2.83 7.64 -5.76
C SER A 195 2.55 6.82 -4.50
N LEU A 196 3.10 5.61 -4.35
CA LEU A 196 2.88 4.79 -3.15
C LEU A 196 3.51 5.43 -1.91
N ILE A 197 4.75 5.91 -2.01
CA ILE A 197 5.41 6.60 -0.90
C ILE A 197 4.68 7.91 -0.56
N ARG A 198 4.11 8.58 -1.55
CA ARG A 198 3.25 9.76 -1.32
C ARG A 198 1.99 9.41 -0.53
N GLN A 199 1.32 8.30 -0.85
CA GLN A 199 0.16 7.84 -0.08
C GLN A 199 0.54 7.47 1.36
N PHE A 200 1.67 6.78 1.54
CA PHE A 200 2.19 6.46 2.88
C PHE A 200 2.43 7.72 3.71
N PHE A 201 3.13 8.70 3.13
CA PHE A 201 3.39 9.98 3.79
C PHE A 201 2.09 10.71 4.15
N GLY A 202 1.11 10.75 3.23
CA GLY A 202 -0.19 11.35 3.47
C GLY A 202 -0.93 10.71 4.64
N GLY A 203 -0.97 9.38 4.68
CA GLY A 203 -1.56 8.63 5.80
C GLY A 203 -0.86 8.90 7.13
N LEU A 204 0.47 8.96 7.13
CA LEU A 204 1.24 9.32 8.33
C LEU A 204 0.92 10.75 8.79
N LEU A 205 0.85 11.72 7.88
CA LEU A 205 0.56 13.11 8.22
C LEU A 205 -0.83 13.26 8.84
N MET A 206 -1.86 12.61 8.27
CA MET A 206 -3.22 12.58 8.81
C MET A 206 -3.27 11.95 10.21
N HIS A 207 -2.47 10.90 10.43
CA HIS A 207 -2.37 10.27 11.74
C HIS A 207 -1.69 11.17 12.77
N LEU A 208 -0.59 11.82 12.40
CA LEU A 208 0.14 12.74 13.28
C LEU A 208 -0.69 13.97 13.65
N THR A 209 -1.49 14.51 12.73
CA THR A 209 -2.35 15.67 13.01
C THR A 209 -3.65 15.30 13.72
N ASP A 210 -3.98 14.01 13.81
CA ASP A 210 -5.30 13.51 14.22
C ASP A 210 -6.44 14.10 13.38
N ASP A 211 -6.13 14.54 12.16
CA ASP A 211 -7.09 15.15 11.23
C ASP A 211 -7.31 14.24 10.02
N LYS A 212 -8.28 13.35 10.15
CA LYS A 212 -8.65 12.40 9.08
C LYS A 212 -9.40 13.06 7.91
N ILE A 213 -9.84 14.31 8.04
CA ILE A 213 -10.66 14.97 7.02
C ILE A 213 -9.80 15.91 6.17
N LEU A 214 -8.90 16.65 6.80
CA LEU A 214 -8.09 17.69 6.17
C LEU A 214 -6.59 17.41 6.21
N GLY A 215 -6.14 16.38 6.91
CA GLY A 215 -4.76 16.29 7.38
C GLY A 215 -3.64 16.44 6.34
N THR A 216 -3.88 16.18 5.05
CA THR A 216 -2.88 16.43 3.98
C THR A 216 -3.14 17.68 3.14
N LEU A 217 -4.29 18.34 3.33
CA LEU A 217 -4.74 19.48 2.57
C LEU A 217 -4.14 20.78 3.12
N VAL A 218 -3.70 21.65 2.21
CA VAL A 218 -3.24 22.99 2.56
C VAL A 218 -4.45 23.88 2.81
N SER A 219 -4.44 24.65 3.90
CA SER A 219 -5.53 25.54 4.30
C SER A 219 -5.86 26.65 3.28
N THR A 220 -4.98 26.88 2.30
CA THR A 220 -5.13 27.89 1.24
C THR A 220 -5.82 27.37 -0.02
N LEU A 221 -6.28 26.12 -0.03
CA LEU A 221 -6.99 25.54 -1.17
C LEU A 221 -8.34 26.21 -1.42
N ASP A 222 -8.69 26.33 -2.69
CA ASP A 222 -10.02 26.81 -3.08
C ASP A 222 -11.12 25.87 -2.56
N GLN A 223 -12.27 26.44 -2.20
CA GLN A 223 -13.36 25.74 -1.54
C GLN A 223 -13.98 24.65 -2.44
N SER A 224 -13.91 24.83 -3.77
CA SER A 224 -14.32 23.81 -4.74
C SER A 224 -13.42 22.57 -4.67
N ILE A 225 -12.10 22.76 -4.74
CA ILE A 225 -11.09 21.69 -4.67
C ILE A 225 -11.12 21.01 -3.30
N PHE A 226 -11.28 21.80 -2.24
CA PHE A 226 -11.43 21.33 -0.87
C PHE A 226 -12.56 20.30 -0.73
N SER A 227 -13.71 20.56 -1.35
CA SER A 227 -14.86 19.66 -1.28
C SER A 227 -14.63 18.32 -1.99
N GLU A 228 -13.75 18.31 -2.99
CA GLU A 228 -13.46 17.14 -3.82
C GLU A 228 -12.27 16.30 -3.31
N CYS A 229 -11.46 16.85 -2.41
CA CYS A 229 -10.21 16.21 -1.97
C CYS A 229 -10.17 15.90 -0.48
N LYS A 230 -11.28 15.97 0.27
CA LYS A 230 -11.30 15.69 1.72
C LYS A 230 -11.42 14.20 2.06
N GLY A 231 -10.99 13.82 3.25
CA GLY A 231 -11.13 12.45 3.76
C GLY A 231 -10.36 11.44 2.90
N GLU A 232 -11.01 10.35 2.50
CA GLU A 232 -10.41 9.29 1.68
C GLU A 232 -10.09 9.73 0.25
N LEU A 233 -10.74 10.81 -0.22
CA LEU A 233 -10.47 11.37 -1.55
C LEU A 233 -9.05 11.96 -1.66
N GLN A 234 -8.38 12.23 -0.53
CA GLN A 234 -6.96 12.64 -0.48
C GLN A 234 -6.03 11.58 -1.10
N PHE A 235 -6.44 10.30 -1.06
CA PHE A 235 -5.66 9.19 -1.60
C PHE A 235 -5.95 8.91 -3.08
N LEU A 236 -6.97 9.55 -3.66
CA LEU A 236 -7.36 9.31 -5.04
C LEU A 236 -6.61 10.29 -5.93
N GLU A 237 -5.84 9.75 -6.89
CA GLU A 237 -5.24 10.53 -7.97
C GLU A 237 -6.33 11.01 -8.94
N LYS A 238 -7.14 11.99 -8.52
CA LYS A 238 -7.60 12.99 -9.50
C LYS A 238 -6.36 13.77 -9.96
N GLU A 239 -6.48 14.66 -10.93
CA GLU A 239 -5.42 15.58 -11.37
C GLU A 239 -5.00 16.62 -10.27
N ILE A 240 -4.76 16.15 -9.03
CA ILE A 240 -4.04 16.77 -7.93
C ILE A 240 -2.55 16.96 -8.29
N SER A 241 -2.12 16.51 -9.48
CA SER A 241 -0.87 16.95 -10.10
C SER A 241 -0.79 18.47 -10.32
N SER A 242 -1.92 19.18 -10.21
CA SER A 242 -2.02 20.64 -10.28
C SER A 242 -1.97 21.35 -8.92
N LEU A 243 -2.12 20.64 -7.80
CA LEU A 243 -1.90 21.22 -6.47
C LEU A 243 -0.39 21.28 -6.23
N LYS A 244 0.13 22.51 -6.35
CA LYS A 244 1.55 22.83 -6.18
C LYS A 244 2.13 22.11 -4.97
N ARG A 245 3.01 21.14 -5.28
CA ARG A 245 4.20 20.72 -4.54
C ARG A 245 4.38 21.47 -3.22
N ILE A 246 4.15 20.77 -2.11
CA ILE A 246 4.90 21.00 -0.87
C ILE A 246 6.32 20.48 -1.12
#